data_AF-A0A7U6QNK1-F1
#
_entry.id   AF-A0A7U6QNK1-F1
#
_cell.length_a   1.000
_cell.length_b   1.000
_cell.length_c   1.000
_cell.angle_alpha   90.00
_cell.angle_beta   90.00
_cell.angle_gamma   90.00
#
_symmetry.space_group_name_H-M   'P 1'
#
loop_
_entity.id
_entity.type
_entity.pdbx_description
1 polymer ?
#
loop_
_entity_poly.entity_id
_entity_poly.type
_entity_poly.pdbx_seq_one_letter_code
_entity_poly.pdbx_strand_id
1 'polypeptide(L)'
;MLKHETNGFNRWQVTQMLVNRILLQSQGAKSSPDVYLEALAQTLPVLAADDAMLAARLLDIPSAQELASAIPQDYDPVLVKEQRDGLYQQVADKLKDQWATLYNDLPMQSYEDSAQARGIRALRNVVLDMALTANVEGAADWAQQQYDHASCMTERFGALKAMVNHQLPKANDYLTDFYKRFQANDLVIDLWFSVQAAADDVTPDVIKSLIAHTDFDWNTPNRVRSVIGAFSSQPTVLWTAEGLKMYTDVIKNSMMPTLYWRRDCYKCWHVGIRWLNHVVKWRMSS
;
A
#
# COMPACT_ATOMS: atom_id res chain seq x y z
N MET A 1 -25.78 6.07 -6.32
CA MET A 1 -25.33 4.81 -6.97
C MET A 1 -24.79 3.82 -5.95
N LEU A 2 -23.79 4.15 -5.14
CA LEU A 2 -23.27 3.30 -4.04
C LEU A 2 -24.35 2.55 -3.22
N LYS A 3 -25.43 3.22 -2.85
CA LYS A 3 -26.54 2.66 -2.07
C LYS A 3 -27.58 1.85 -2.85
N HIS A 4 -27.76 2.11 -4.15
CA HIS A 4 -28.92 1.66 -4.93
C HIS A 4 -28.59 0.78 -6.14
N GLU A 5 -27.35 0.82 -6.63
CA GLU A 5 -26.87 -0.07 -7.69
C GLU A 5 -26.83 -1.50 -7.14
N THR A 6 -27.11 -2.53 -7.93
CA THR A 6 -27.04 -3.94 -7.49
C THR A 6 -25.79 -4.65 -8.00
N ASN A 7 -25.18 -4.14 -9.07
CA ASN A 7 -23.95 -4.68 -9.63
C ASN A 7 -22.72 -4.21 -8.81
N GLY A 8 -21.98 -5.16 -8.23
CA GLY A 8 -20.79 -4.87 -7.40
C GLY A 8 -19.67 -4.13 -8.14
N PHE A 9 -19.43 -4.46 -9.42
CA PHE A 9 -18.42 -3.78 -10.23
C PHE A 9 -18.78 -2.30 -10.46
N ASN A 10 -20.04 -2.00 -10.77
CA ASN A 10 -20.51 -0.62 -10.92
C ASN A 10 -20.39 0.17 -9.61
N ARG A 11 -20.73 -0.45 -8.46
CA ARG A 11 -20.53 0.17 -7.13
C ARG A 11 -19.07 0.52 -6.92
N TRP A 12 -18.16 -0.43 -7.17
CA TRP A 12 -16.73 -0.21 -7.05
C TRP A 12 -16.23 0.89 -8.00
N GLN A 13 -16.54 0.81 -9.30
CA GLN A 13 -16.07 1.77 -10.29
C GLN A 13 -16.50 3.21 -9.97
N VAL A 14 -17.77 3.42 -9.61
CA VAL A 14 -18.28 4.76 -9.23
C VAL A 14 -17.58 5.27 -7.98
N THR A 15 -17.28 4.40 -7.02
CA THR A 15 -16.53 4.74 -5.81
C THR A 15 -15.12 5.20 -6.16
N GLN A 16 -14.41 4.44 -6.99
CA GLN A 16 -13.05 4.79 -7.42
C GLN A 16 -13.01 6.09 -8.23
N MET A 17 -14.01 6.35 -9.08
CA MET A 17 -14.14 7.63 -9.79
C MET A 17 -14.33 8.81 -8.83
N LEU A 18 -15.15 8.64 -7.79
CA LEU A 18 -15.40 9.67 -6.78
C LEU A 18 -14.14 9.93 -5.94
N VAL A 19 -13.46 8.88 -5.47
CA VAL A 19 -12.21 8.99 -4.71
C VAL A 19 -11.12 9.68 -5.54
N ASN A 20 -10.92 9.29 -6.80
CA ASN A 20 -9.98 9.97 -7.69
C ASN A 20 -10.34 11.45 -7.89
N ARG A 21 -11.63 11.79 -8.02
CA ARG A 21 -12.06 13.18 -8.11
C ARG A 21 -11.81 13.96 -6.82
N ILE A 22 -11.93 13.34 -5.65
CA ILE A 22 -11.60 13.97 -4.36
C ILE A 22 -10.10 14.27 -4.29
N LEU A 23 -9.26 13.29 -4.65
CA LEU A 23 -7.81 13.38 -4.51
C LEU A 23 -7.12 14.23 -5.59
N LEU A 24 -7.62 14.23 -6.83
CA LEU A 24 -7.00 14.95 -7.96
C LEU A 24 -7.55 16.37 -8.15
N GLN A 25 -8.25 16.92 -7.16
CA GLN A 25 -8.73 18.30 -7.23
C GLN A 25 -7.56 19.27 -7.27
N SER A 26 -7.35 19.89 -8.43
CA SER A 26 -6.59 21.13 -8.52
C SER A 26 -7.35 22.22 -7.75
N GLN A 27 -6.61 23.05 -7.02
CA GLN A 27 -7.10 24.04 -6.05
C GLN A 27 -8.27 24.91 -6.57
N GLY A 28 -9.53 24.45 -6.43
CA GLY A 28 -10.68 25.26 -6.86
C GLY A 28 -12.07 24.61 -7.00
N ALA A 29 -12.23 23.29 -7.04
CA ALA A 29 -13.55 22.64 -7.14
C ALA A 29 -13.94 21.89 -5.87
N LYS A 30 -15.12 22.16 -5.31
CA LYS A 30 -15.63 21.62 -4.02
C LYS A 30 -16.28 20.22 -4.16
N SER A 31 -15.57 19.15 -4.50
CA SER A 31 -16.16 17.81 -4.21
C SER A 31 -15.77 17.44 -2.79
N SER A 32 -16.68 17.67 -1.86
CA SER A 32 -16.47 17.32 -0.45
C SER A 32 -16.38 15.80 -0.30
N PRO A 33 -15.44 15.29 0.52
CA PRO A 33 -15.42 13.88 0.90
C PRO A 33 -16.66 13.46 1.69
N ASP A 34 -17.43 14.38 2.28
CA ASP A 34 -18.58 14.07 3.15
C ASP A 34 -19.58 13.09 2.53
N VAL A 35 -19.95 13.29 1.26
CA VAL A 35 -20.92 12.41 0.57
C VAL A 35 -20.37 10.99 0.40
N TYR A 36 -19.07 10.86 0.13
CA TYR A 36 -18.39 9.57 0.05
C TYR A 36 -18.33 8.91 1.43
N LEU A 37 -17.94 9.67 2.45
CA LEU A 37 -17.82 9.21 3.83
C LEU A 37 -19.16 8.74 4.41
N GLU A 38 -20.25 9.49 4.17
CA GLU A 38 -21.59 9.11 4.60
C GLU A 38 -22.11 7.85 3.88
N ALA A 39 -21.86 7.76 2.57
CA ALA A 39 -22.25 6.58 1.79
C ALA A 39 -21.50 5.34 2.27
N LEU A 40 -20.19 5.42 2.52
CA LEU A 40 -19.40 4.33 3.10
C LEU A 40 -19.92 3.93 4.48
N ALA A 41 -20.09 4.88 5.40
CA ALA A 41 -20.52 4.60 6.77
C ALA A 41 -21.88 3.87 6.85
N GLN A 42 -22.77 4.08 5.88
CA GLN A 42 -24.07 3.39 5.80
C GLN A 42 -23.99 2.02 5.11
N THR A 43 -23.11 1.86 4.12
CA THR A 43 -23.10 0.68 3.24
C THR A 43 -22.11 -0.39 3.68
N LEU A 44 -21.00 0.00 4.31
CA LEU A 44 -19.91 -0.90 4.63
C LEU A 44 -20.31 -2.04 5.59
N PRO A 45 -21.06 -1.81 6.69
CA PRO A 45 -21.44 -2.90 7.60
C PRO A 45 -22.31 -3.97 6.96
N VAL A 46 -23.24 -3.55 6.09
CA VAL A 46 -24.11 -4.48 5.35
C VAL A 46 -23.29 -5.28 4.34
N LEU A 47 -22.42 -4.60 3.58
CA LEU A 47 -21.57 -5.24 2.60
C LEU A 47 -20.51 -6.16 3.21
N ALA A 48 -20.01 -5.86 4.42
CA ALA A 48 -19.03 -6.71 5.09
C ALA A 48 -19.58 -8.13 5.33
N ALA A 49 -20.87 -8.26 5.63
CA ALA A 49 -21.54 -9.54 5.81
C ALA A 49 -21.92 -10.22 4.49
N ASP A 50 -22.40 -9.44 3.51
CA ASP A 50 -22.92 -9.98 2.24
C ASP A 50 -21.83 -10.27 1.20
N ASP A 51 -20.86 -9.38 1.05
CA ASP A 51 -19.77 -9.44 0.06
C ASP A 51 -18.51 -8.73 0.60
N ALA A 52 -17.80 -9.43 1.48
CA ALA A 52 -16.58 -8.92 2.12
C ALA A 52 -15.51 -8.47 1.11
N MET A 53 -15.43 -9.12 -0.06
CA MET A 53 -14.48 -8.72 -1.10
C MET A 53 -14.85 -7.35 -1.66
N LEU A 54 -16.12 -7.12 -2.01
CA LEU A 54 -16.57 -5.81 -2.45
C LEU A 54 -16.39 -4.76 -1.36
N ALA A 55 -16.73 -5.06 -0.11
CA ALA A 55 -16.53 -4.16 1.02
C ALA A 55 -15.06 -3.72 1.14
N ALA A 56 -14.11 -4.65 1.03
CA ALA A 56 -12.67 -4.34 1.05
C ALA A 56 -12.30 -3.40 -0.10
N ARG A 57 -12.81 -3.67 -1.31
CA ARG A 57 -12.54 -2.87 -2.51
C ARG A 57 -13.16 -1.47 -2.50
N LEU A 58 -14.21 -1.22 -1.72
CA LEU A 58 -14.77 0.12 -1.55
C LEU A 58 -13.89 1.02 -0.69
N LEU A 59 -13.00 0.43 0.12
CA LEU A 59 -12.02 1.12 0.94
C LEU A 59 -10.66 1.29 0.22
N ASP A 60 -10.51 0.76 -1.00
CA ASP A 60 -9.30 0.98 -1.81
C ASP A 60 -9.17 2.49 -2.11
N ILE A 61 -8.15 3.12 -1.54
CA ILE A 61 -7.71 4.48 -1.86
C ILE A 61 -6.52 4.38 -2.83
N PRO A 62 -6.56 5.10 -3.98
CA PRO A 62 -5.50 5.05 -4.99
C PRO A 62 -4.10 5.22 -4.41
N SER A 63 -3.14 4.50 -4.98
CA SER A 63 -1.74 4.62 -4.57
C SER A 63 -1.15 5.99 -4.98
N ALA A 64 -0.10 6.44 -4.29
CA ALA A 64 0.60 7.66 -4.65
C ALA A 64 1.14 7.61 -6.09
N GLN A 65 1.52 6.43 -6.58
CA GLN A 65 1.98 6.21 -7.95
C GLN A 65 0.85 6.32 -8.99
N GLU A 66 -0.34 5.80 -8.68
CA GLU A 66 -1.54 5.97 -9.51
C GLU A 66 -1.91 7.45 -9.64
N LEU A 67 -1.94 8.17 -8.52
CA LEU A 67 -2.23 9.61 -8.50
C LEU A 67 -1.17 10.41 -9.27
N ALA A 68 0.12 10.09 -9.08
CA ALA A 68 1.22 10.73 -9.81
C ALA A 68 1.05 10.58 -11.33
N SER A 69 0.59 9.43 -11.80
CA SER A 69 0.37 9.16 -13.22
C SER A 69 -0.78 10.00 -13.82
N ALA A 70 -1.67 10.52 -12.97
CA ALA A 70 -2.80 11.35 -13.37
C ALA A 70 -2.53 12.87 -13.29
N ILE A 71 -1.40 13.28 -12.72
CA ILE A 71 -1.01 14.69 -12.54
C ILE A 71 0.08 15.03 -13.56
N PRO A 72 -0.24 15.71 -14.68
CA PRO A 72 0.69 15.85 -15.80
C PRO A 72 1.79 16.90 -15.59
N GLN A 73 1.60 17.86 -14.68
CA GLN A 73 2.50 18.99 -14.43
C GLN A 73 2.49 19.33 -12.94
N ASP A 74 3.56 19.96 -12.47
CA ASP A 74 3.70 20.45 -11.10
C ASP A 74 3.39 19.39 -10.02
N TYR A 75 3.78 18.14 -10.28
CA TYR A 75 3.62 17.05 -9.32
C TYR A 75 4.45 17.30 -8.08
N ASP A 76 3.77 17.41 -6.94
CA ASP A 76 4.37 17.46 -5.62
C ASP A 76 4.08 16.14 -4.88
N PRO A 77 5.09 15.28 -4.65
CA PRO A 77 4.89 14.02 -3.96
C PRO A 77 4.46 14.18 -2.50
N VAL A 78 4.86 15.28 -1.84
CA VAL A 78 4.49 15.54 -0.43
C VAL A 78 3.03 15.93 -0.37
N LEU A 79 2.58 16.88 -1.19
CA LEU A 79 1.17 17.29 -1.24
C LEU A 79 0.25 16.11 -1.60
N VAL A 80 0.63 15.27 -2.56
CA VAL A 80 -0.18 14.09 -2.94
C VAL A 80 -0.26 13.09 -1.80
N LYS A 81 0.83 12.86 -1.06
CA LYS A 81 0.81 12.02 0.14
C LYS A 81 -0.11 12.61 1.20
N GLU A 82 0.02 13.90 1.51
CA GLU A 82 -0.82 14.60 2.50
C GLU A 82 -2.32 14.51 2.16
N GLN A 83 -2.70 14.73 0.90
CA GLN A 83 -4.09 14.61 0.45
C GLN A 83 -4.61 13.17 0.57
N ARG A 84 -3.80 12.20 0.16
CA ARG A 84 -4.16 10.78 0.23
C ARG A 84 -4.34 10.34 1.69
N ASP A 85 -3.37 10.64 2.54
CA ASP A 85 -3.39 10.25 3.94
C ASP A 85 -4.49 11.00 4.70
N GLY A 86 -4.76 12.26 4.34
CA GLY A 86 -5.89 13.02 4.86
C GLY A 86 -7.24 12.40 4.53
N LEU A 87 -7.45 11.87 3.31
CA LEU A 87 -8.69 11.14 2.98
C LEU A 87 -8.73 9.79 3.72
N TYR A 88 -7.60 9.10 3.81
CA TYR A 88 -7.46 7.83 4.54
C TYR A 88 -7.86 7.99 6.01
N GLN A 89 -7.33 9.01 6.69
CA GLN A 89 -7.68 9.36 8.06
C GLN A 89 -9.17 9.71 8.21
N GLN A 90 -9.75 10.49 7.29
CA GLN A 90 -11.17 10.83 7.34
C GLN A 90 -12.09 9.61 7.24
N VAL A 91 -11.74 8.62 6.40
CA VAL A 91 -12.48 7.34 6.34
C VAL A 91 -12.35 6.59 7.66
N ALA A 92 -11.13 6.48 8.18
CA ALA A 92 -10.86 5.82 9.45
C ALA A 92 -11.64 6.45 10.60
N ASP A 93 -11.63 7.78 10.73
CA ASP A 93 -12.32 8.49 11.81
C ASP A 93 -13.85 8.42 11.68
N LYS A 94 -14.38 8.52 10.45
CA LYS A 94 -15.84 8.49 10.22
C LYS A 94 -16.47 7.19 10.67
N LEU A 95 -15.76 6.07 10.55
CA LEU A 95 -16.24 4.74 10.90
C LEU A 95 -15.58 4.20 12.19
N LYS A 96 -14.93 5.07 12.99
CA LYS A 96 -14.18 4.68 14.19
C LYS A 96 -14.96 3.76 15.13
N ASP A 97 -16.22 4.09 15.39
CA ASP A 97 -17.09 3.34 16.29
C ASP A 97 -17.57 1.99 15.72
N GLN A 98 -17.32 1.73 14.43
CA GLN A 98 -17.74 0.51 13.72
C GLN A 98 -16.59 -0.49 13.56
N TRP A 99 -15.33 -0.04 13.57
CA TRP A 99 -14.18 -0.89 13.23
C TRP A 99 -14.00 -2.08 14.16
N ALA A 100 -14.24 -1.91 15.46
CA ALA A 100 -14.13 -3.02 16.42
C ALA A 100 -15.14 -4.12 16.12
N THR A 101 -16.40 -3.76 15.86
CA THR A 101 -17.45 -4.70 15.47
C THR A 101 -17.10 -5.39 14.16
N LEU A 102 -16.74 -4.63 13.12
CA LEU A 102 -16.36 -5.16 11.82
C LEU A 102 -15.18 -6.14 11.90
N TYR A 103 -14.16 -5.83 12.72
CA TYR A 103 -13.01 -6.70 12.89
C TYR A 103 -13.37 -8.02 13.59
N ASN A 104 -14.23 -7.96 14.61
CA ASN A 104 -14.69 -9.13 15.36
C ASN A 104 -15.61 -10.03 14.52
N ASP A 105 -16.41 -9.44 13.64
CA ASP A 105 -17.32 -10.17 12.74
C ASP A 105 -16.60 -10.86 11.57
N LEU A 106 -15.29 -10.67 11.43
CA LEU A 106 -14.44 -11.26 10.38
C LEU A 106 -13.42 -12.26 10.95
N PRO A 107 -13.80 -13.25 11.76
CA PRO A 107 -12.85 -14.07 12.51
C PRO A 107 -11.88 -14.83 11.59
N MET A 108 -10.66 -15.04 12.07
CA MET A 108 -9.75 -15.99 11.42
C MET A 108 -10.34 -17.40 11.53
N GLN A 109 -10.23 -18.16 10.45
CA GLN A 109 -10.74 -19.53 10.34
C GLN A 109 -9.63 -20.44 9.81
N SER A 110 -9.86 -21.75 9.84
CA SER A 110 -8.99 -22.70 9.14
C SER A 110 -8.85 -22.31 7.67
N TYR A 111 -7.65 -22.48 7.11
CA TYR A 111 -7.37 -22.03 5.76
C TYR A 111 -8.29 -22.69 4.73
N GLU A 112 -8.89 -21.84 3.89
CA GLU A 112 -9.70 -22.20 2.75
C GLU A 112 -9.43 -21.23 1.58
N ASP A 113 -9.40 -21.77 0.35
CA ASP A 113 -9.17 -20.99 -0.89
C ASP A 113 -10.44 -20.69 -1.69
N SER A 114 -11.58 -20.49 -1.02
CA SER A 114 -12.79 -19.98 -1.65
C SER A 114 -12.75 -18.47 -1.85
N ALA A 115 -13.56 -17.97 -2.80
CA ALA A 115 -13.69 -16.54 -3.03
C ALA A 115 -14.16 -15.78 -1.77
N GLN A 116 -15.09 -16.38 -1.02
CA GLN A 116 -15.60 -15.82 0.23
C GLN A 116 -14.52 -15.75 1.31
N ALA A 117 -13.77 -16.83 1.54
CA ALA A 117 -12.68 -16.84 2.51
C ALA A 117 -11.57 -15.82 2.15
N ARG A 118 -11.26 -15.68 0.85
CA ARG A 118 -10.35 -14.61 0.36
C ARG A 118 -10.89 -13.21 0.63
N GLY A 119 -12.19 -13.00 0.43
CA GLY A 119 -12.86 -11.72 0.73
C GLY A 119 -12.79 -11.36 2.20
N ILE A 120 -13.07 -12.31 3.09
CA ILE A 120 -12.98 -12.11 4.55
C ILE A 120 -11.56 -11.73 4.96
N ARG A 121 -10.54 -12.46 4.49
CA ARG A 121 -9.13 -12.13 4.79
C ARG A 121 -8.72 -10.76 4.26
N ALA A 122 -9.15 -10.42 3.05
CA ALA A 122 -8.88 -9.11 2.46
C ALA A 122 -9.52 -7.99 3.29
N LEU A 123 -10.80 -8.11 3.62
CA LEU A 123 -11.50 -7.11 4.43
C LEU A 123 -10.92 -7.01 5.84
N ARG A 124 -10.61 -8.14 6.50
CA ARG A 124 -10.02 -8.14 7.84
C ARG A 124 -8.71 -7.35 7.88
N ASN A 125 -7.85 -7.53 6.87
CA ASN A 125 -6.60 -6.77 6.75
C ASN A 125 -6.84 -5.26 6.58
N VAL A 126 -7.81 -4.88 5.76
CA VAL A 126 -8.16 -3.45 5.55
C VAL A 126 -8.77 -2.85 6.81
N VAL A 127 -9.67 -3.57 7.48
CA VAL A 127 -10.30 -3.12 8.74
C VAL A 127 -9.25 -2.96 9.84
N LEU A 128 -8.28 -3.88 9.95
CA LEU A 128 -7.18 -3.74 10.90
C LEU A 128 -6.39 -2.45 10.66
N ASP A 129 -6.03 -2.17 9.41
CA ASP A 129 -5.29 -0.97 9.05
C ASP A 129 -6.09 0.32 9.30
N MET A 130 -7.38 0.33 8.99
CA MET A 130 -8.30 1.44 9.30
C MET A 130 -8.49 1.64 10.81
N ALA A 131 -8.59 0.55 11.58
CA ALA A 131 -8.72 0.61 13.03
C ALA A 131 -7.46 1.21 13.69
N LEU A 132 -6.28 0.84 13.21
CA LEU A 132 -5.01 1.44 13.65
C LEU A 132 -4.94 2.92 13.29
N THR A 133 -5.29 3.28 12.05
CA THR A 133 -5.36 4.68 11.58
C THR A 133 -6.31 5.52 12.46
N ALA A 134 -7.47 4.98 12.82
CA ALA A 134 -8.46 5.64 13.67
C ALA A 134 -8.07 5.65 15.16
N ASN A 135 -6.95 5.03 15.55
CA ASN A 135 -6.54 4.81 16.94
C ASN A 135 -7.65 4.15 17.77
N VAL A 136 -8.20 3.04 17.26
CA VAL A 136 -9.15 2.21 18.00
C VAL A 136 -8.42 1.47 19.10
N GLU A 137 -8.98 1.52 20.31
CA GLU A 137 -8.41 0.83 21.48
C GLU A 137 -8.30 -0.69 21.22
N GLY A 138 -7.12 -1.25 21.51
CA GLY A 138 -6.83 -2.67 21.31
C GLY A 138 -6.43 -3.07 19.88
N ALA A 139 -6.50 -2.18 18.88
CA ALA A 139 -6.15 -2.53 17.49
C ALA A 139 -4.68 -2.99 17.33
N ALA A 140 -3.75 -2.45 18.13
CA ALA A 140 -2.36 -2.90 18.14
C ALA A 140 -2.19 -4.36 18.65
N ASP A 141 -3.05 -4.80 19.57
CA ASP A 141 -3.06 -6.18 20.05
C ASP A 141 -3.71 -7.12 19.02
N TRP A 142 -4.71 -6.63 18.28
CA TRP A 142 -5.30 -7.39 17.17
C TRP A 142 -4.28 -7.72 16.10
N ALA A 143 -3.39 -6.78 15.75
CA ALA A 143 -2.32 -7.02 14.78
C ALA A 143 -1.37 -8.14 15.25
N GLN A 144 -0.95 -8.12 16.52
CA GLN A 144 -0.13 -9.17 17.12
C GLN A 144 -0.85 -10.53 17.09
N GLN A 145 -2.08 -10.57 17.59
CA GLN A 145 -2.89 -11.79 17.63
C GLN A 145 -3.12 -12.38 16.24
N GLN A 146 -3.38 -11.53 15.25
CA GLN A 146 -3.55 -11.96 13.86
C GLN A 146 -2.27 -12.53 13.28
N TYR A 147 -1.11 -11.94 13.53
CA TYR A 147 0.17 -12.48 13.08
C TYR A 147 0.44 -13.86 13.69
N ASP A 148 0.28 -13.97 15.02
CA ASP A 148 0.63 -15.14 15.81
C ASP A 148 -0.26 -16.35 15.50
N HIS A 149 -1.55 -16.10 15.28
CA HIS A 149 -2.55 -17.15 15.05
C HIS A 149 -2.98 -17.28 13.59
N ALA A 150 -2.33 -16.55 12.66
CA ALA A 150 -2.63 -16.64 11.24
C ALA A 150 -2.58 -18.09 10.72
N SER A 151 -3.62 -18.47 10.00
CA SER A 151 -3.75 -19.76 9.33
C SER A 151 -3.04 -19.80 7.97
N CYS A 152 -2.78 -18.63 7.38
CA CYS A 152 -2.15 -18.50 6.06
C CYS A 152 -1.30 -17.23 5.91
N MET A 153 -0.56 -17.15 4.79
CA MET A 153 0.35 -16.03 4.52
C MET A 153 -0.38 -14.68 4.37
N THR A 154 -1.59 -14.66 3.80
CA THR A 154 -2.36 -13.42 3.62
C THR A 154 -2.70 -12.75 4.96
N GLU A 155 -3.04 -13.55 5.97
CA GLU A 155 -3.36 -13.05 7.33
C GLU A 155 -2.10 -12.58 8.04
N ARG A 156 -1.04 -13.41 8.02
CA ARG A 156 0.22 -13.11 8.71
C ARG A 156 0.92 -11.90 8.11
N PHE A 157 1.05 -11.87 6.80
CA PHE A 157 1.69 -10.76 6.09
C PHE A 157 0.86 -9.47 6.17
N GLY A 158 -0.48 -9.58 6.14
CA GLY A 158 -1.36 -8.44 6.37
C GLY A 158 -1.16 -7.79 7.73
N ALA A 159 -1.07 -8.61 8.79
CA ALA A 159 -0.75 -8.15 10.13
C ALA A 159 0.66 -7.53 10.22
N LEU A 160 1.68 -8.18 9.63
CA LEU A 160 3.04 -7.64 9.59
C LEU A 160 3.09 -6.27 8.91
N LYS A 161 2.43 -6.13 7.77
CA LYS A 161 2.33 -4.86 7.04
C LYS A 161 1.69 -3.78 7.88
N ALA A 162 0.59 -4.09 8.57
CA ALA A 162 -0.07 -3.15 9.47
C ALA A 162 0.86 -2.73 10.62
N MET A 163 1.57 -3.68 11.25
CA MET A 163 2.54 -3.38 12.31
C MET A 163 3.66 -2.45 11.84
N VAL A 164 4.21 -2.70 10.66
CA VAL A 164 5.29 -1.88 10.07
C VAL A 164 4.79 -0.48 9.72
N ASN A 165 3.69 -0.37 8.97
CA ASN A 165 3.17 0.92 8.51
C ASN A 165 2.73 1.84 9.66
N HIS A 166 2.19 1.26 10.74
CA HIS A 166 1.79 2.01 11.93
C HIS A 166 2.89 2.11 12.99
N GLN A 167 4.12 1.67 12.68
CA GLN A 167 5.28 1.75 13.56
C GLN A 167 5.00 1.20 14.97
N LEU A 168 4.28 0.07 15.06
CA LEU A 168 3.91 -0.50 16.35
C LEU A 168 5.17 -0.91 17.12
N PRO A 169 5.19 -0.82 18.48
CA PRO A 169 6.42 -1.00 19.27
C PRO A 169 7.21 -2.29 19.02
N LYS A 170 6.56 -3.37 18.57
CA LYS A 170 7.18 -4.68 18.29
C LYS A 170 7.35 -4.99 16.80
N ALA A 171 7.13 -4.04 15.89
CA ALA A 171 7.17 -4.30 14.45
C ALA A 171 8.51 -4.93 14.00
N ASN A 172 9.64 -4.46 14.55
CA ASN A 172 10.97 -5.02 14.26
C ASN A 172 11.17 -6.45 14.77
N ASP A 173 10.58 -6.80 15.91
CA ASP A 173 10.61 -8.17 16.45
C ASP A 173 9.85 -9.12 15.53
N TYR A 174 8.69 -8.69 15.03
CA TYR A 174 7.88 -9.45 14.09
C TYR A 174 8.51 -9.53 12.69
N LEU A 175 9.20 -8.49 12.22
CA LEU A 175 10.02 -8.57 11.00
C LEU A 175 11.14 -9.61 11.15
N THR A 176 11.77 -9.66 12.32
CA THR A 176 12.82 -10.64 12.62
C THR A 176 12.26 -12.06 12.71
N ASP A 177 11.12 -12.27 13.36
CA ASP A 177 10.44 -13.58 13.39
C ASP A 177 10.06 -14.03 11.98
N PHE A 178 9.46 -13.14 11.19
CA PHE A 178 9.01 -13.46 9.83
C PHE A 178 10.18 -13.92 8.96
N TYR A 179 11.30 -13.19 9.00
CA TYR A 179 12.52 -13.60 8.31
C TYR A 179 13.01 -14.97 8.77
N LYS A 180 13.25 -15.16 10.08
CA LYS A 180 13.76 -16.43 10.63
C LYS A 180 12.88 -17.62 10.27
N ARG A 181 11.56 -17.41 10.28
CA ARG A 181 10.57 -18.45 9.98
C ARG A 181 10.56 -18.85 8.51
N PHE A 182 10.83 -17.91 7.61
CA PHE A 182 10.62 -18.11 6.17
C PHE A 182 11.88 -17.92 5.30
N GLN A 183 13.06 -17.73 5.89
CA GLN A 183 14.34 -17.53 5.17
C GLN A 183 14.68 -18.63 4.15
N ALA A 184 14.15 -19.84 4.32
CA ALA A 184 14.31 -20.93 3.35
C ALA A 184 13.36 -20.85 2.13
N ASN A 185 12.50 -19.83 2.05
CA ASN A 185 11.53 -19.64 0.97
C ASN A 185 11.71 -18.26 0.31
N ASP A 186 12.37 -18.25 -0.84
CA ASP A 186 12.74 -17.03 -1.57
C ASP A 186 11.56 -16.09 -1.82
N LEU A 187 10.40 -16.65 -2.22
CA LEU A 187 9.19 -15.89 -2.53
C LEU A 187 8.61 -15.21 -1.29
N VAL A 188 8.73 -15.84 -0.13
CA VAL A 188 8.26 -15.24 1.13
C VAL A 188 9.26 -14.20 1.62
N ILE A 189 10.56 -14.39 1.40
CA ILE A 189 11.55 -13.36 1.69
C ILE A 189 11.37 -12.15 0.77
N ASP A 190 10.84 -12.30 -0.45
CA ASP A 190 10.48 -11.14 -1.29
C ASP A 190 9.38 -10.29 -0.61
N LEU A 191 8.44 -10.92 0.11
CA LEU A 191 7.44 -10.20 0.90
C LEU A 191 8.10 -9.44 2.07
N TRP A 192 9.07 -10.07 2.74
CA TRP A 192 9.83 -9.46 3.84
C TRP A 192 10.63 -8.23 3.40
N PHE A 193 11.28 -8.28 2.23
CA PHE A 193 11.93 -7.12 1.64
C PHE A 193 10.91 -6.03 1.27
N SER A 194 9.82 -6.44 0.62
CA SER A 194 8.82 -5.50 0.11
C SER A 194 8.09 -4.73 1.21
N VAL A 195 7.79 -5.34 2.35
CA VAL A 195 7.08 -4.64 3.44
C VAL A 195 7.93 -3.54 4.07
N GLN A 196 9.24 -3.74 4.17
CA GLN A 196 10.16 -2.73 4.68
C GLN A 196 10.42 -1.63 3.65
N ALA A 197 10.60 -1.99 2.38
CA ALA A 197 10.88 -1.03 1.32
C ALA A 197 9.66 -0.17 0.92
N ALA A 198 8.44 -0.63 1.22
CA ALA A 198 7.19 0.09 1.01
C ALA A 198 6.60 0.66 2.31
N ALA A 199 7.36 0.66 3.41
CA ALA A 199 6.90 1.23 4.67
C ALA A 199 6.64 2.74 4.50
N ASP A 200 5.63 3.26 5.23
CA ASP A 200 5.22 4.66 5.08
C ASP A 200 6.32 5.66 5.51
N ASP A 201 7.11 5.26 6.51
CA ASP A 201 8.24 5.99 7.09
C ASP A 201 9.59 5.58 6.50
N VAL A 202 9.60 4.84 5.38
CA VAL A 202 10.85 4.31 4.81
C VAL A 202 11.84 5.44 4.52
N THR A 203 13.13 5.16 4.78
CA THR A 203 14.22 6.11 4.52
C THR A 203 15.19 5.54 3.48
N PRO A 204 16.01 6.39 2.83
CA PRO A 204 17.07 5.90 1.96
C PRO A 204 18.02 4.91 2.64
N ASP A 205 18.27 5.06 3.94
CA ASP A 205 19.14 4.17 4.69
C ASP A 205 18.54 2.79 4.91
N VAL A 206 17.21 2.70 5.13
CA VAL A 206 16.51 1.41 5.14
C VAL A 206 16.70 0.70 3.80
N ILE A 207 16.51 1.40 2.67
CA ILE A 207 16.70 0.80 1.34
C ILE A 207 18.14 0.34 1.12
N LYS A 208 19.15 1.15 1.52
CA LYS A 208 20.56 0.73 1.44
C LYS A 208 20.83 -0.52 2.29
N SER A 209 20.24 -0.61 3.48
CA SER A 209 20.40 -1.78 4.36
C SER A 209 19.79 -3.04 3.74
N LEU A 210 18.63 -2.92 3.07
CA LEU A 210 18.00 -4.04 2.36
C LEU A 210 18.84 -4.49 1.16
N ILE A 211 19.43 -3.57 0.40
CA ILE A 211 20.34 -3.90 -0.72
C ILE A 211 21.62 -4.59 -0.22
N ALA A 212 22.10 -4.23 0.97
CA ALA A 212 23.27 -4.83 1.59
C ALA A 212 22.98 -6.16 2.32
N HIS A 213 21.71 -6.57 2.41
CA HIS A 213 21.32 -7.78 3.12
C HIS A 213 21.82 -9.04 2.42
N THR A 214 22.20 -10.08 3.18
CA THR A 214 22.82 -11.30 2.62
C THR A 214 21.93 -12.06 1.63
N ASP A 215 20.61 -11.99 1.81
CA ASP A 215 19.63 -12.61 0.91
C ASP A 215 19.22 -11.72 -0.27
N PHE A 216 19.80 -10.52 -0.39
CA PHE A 216 19.61 -9.66 -1.55
C PHE A 216 20.60 -10.04 -2.66
N ASP A 217 20.08 -10.39 -3.83
CA ASP A 217 20.86 -10.73 -5.02
C ASP A 217 20.34 -9.98 -6.25
N TRP A 218 21.25 -9.24 -6.89
CA TRP A 218 21.01 -8.49 -8.13
C TRP A 218 20.62 -9.38 -9.31
N ASN A 219 21.00 -10.67 -9.28
CA ASN A 219 20.69 -11.62 -10.34
C ASN A 219 19.31 -12.26 -10.19
N THR A 220 18.60 -11.97 -9.09
CA THR A 220 17.26 -12.49 -8.82
C THR A 220 16.21 -11.40 -9.12
N PRO A 221 15.48 -11.47 -10.26
CA PRO A 221 14.55 -10.42 -10.68
C PRO A 221 13.48 -10.05 -9.66
N ASN A 222 12.93 -11.05 -8.98
CA ASN A 222 11.89 -10.81 -7.96
C ASN A 222 12.47 -10.11 -6.74
N ARG A 223 13.71 -10.45 -6.35
CA ARG A 223 14.42 -9.80 -5.25
C ARG A 223 14.69 -8.34 -5.53
N VAL A 224 15.21 -8.02 -6.72
CA VAL A 224 15.39 -6.62 -7.15
C VAL A 224 14.05 -5.89 -7.16
N ARG A 225 12.98 -6.50 -7.69
CA ARG A 225 11.63 -5.88 -7.68
C ARG A 225 11.10 -5.66 -6.26
N SER A 226 11.36 -6.59 -5.33
CA SER A 226 10.88 -6.52 -3.96
C SER A 226 11.44 -5.33 -3.18
N VAL A 227 12.67 -4.89 -3.48
CA VAL A 227 13.28 -3.72 -2.84
C VAL A 227 13.13 -2.48 -3.70
N ILE A 228 13.62 -2.52 -4.94
CA ILE A 228 13.71 -1.34 -5.81
C ILE A 228 12.34 -0.95 -6.37
N GLY A 229 11.50 -1.94 -6.71
CA GLY A 229 10.13 -1.71 -7.14
C GLY A 229 9.29 -1.10 -6.02
N ALA A 230 9.38 -1.66 -4.81
CA ALA A 230 8.73 -1.11 -3.62
C ALA A 230 9.22 0.32 -3.29
N PHE A 231 10.53 0.55 -3.31
CA PHE A 231 11.08 1.90 -3.14
C PHE A 231 10.56 2.89 -4.20
N SER A 232 10.46 2.45 -5.47
CA SER A 232 9.93 3.31 -6.54
C SER A 232 8.45 3.68 -6.36
N SER A 233 7.73 2.93 -5.53
CA SER A 233 6.35 3.23 -5.12
C SER A 233 6.25 4.17 -3.92
N GLN A 234 7.37 4.72 -3.43
CA GLN A 234 7.44 5.73 -2.37
C GLN A 234 7.95 7.09 -2.91
N PRO A 235 7.09 7.89 -3.58
CA PRO A 235 7.49 9.13 -4.24
C PRO A 235 8.17 10.15 -3.33
N THR A 236 7.70 10.29 -2.08
CA THR A 236 8.25 11.28 -1.12
C THR A 236 9.72 11.04 -0.80
N VAL A 237 10.19 9.78 -0.91
CA VAL A 237 11.58 9.40 -0.69
C VAL A 237 12.33 9.34 -2.02
N LEU A 238 11.71 8.74 -3.05
CA LEU A 238 12.29 8.59 -4.38
C LEU A 238 12.67 9.92 -5.03
N TRP A 239 11.79 10.93 -4.98
CA TRP A 239 11.97 12.20 -5.69
C TRP A 239 12.86 13.21 -4.95
N THR A 240 13.52 12.79 -3.88
CA THR A 240 14.59 13.56 -3.23
C THR A 240 15.89 13.46 -4.03
N ALA A 241 16.85 14.37 -3.79
CA ALA A 241 18.15 14.31 -4.46
C ALA A 241 18.91 13.00 -4.15
N GLU A 242 18.83 12.53 -2.91
CA GLU A 242 19.42 11.27 -2.49
C GLU A 242 18.69 10.07 -3.09
N GLY A 243 17.35 10.07 -3.05
CA GLY A 243 16.53 8.99 -3.61
C GLY A 243 16.75 8.80 -5.11
N LEU A 244 16.82 9.91 -5.87
CA LEU A 244 17.12 9.87 -7.30
C LEU A 244 18.55 9.35 -7.56
N LYS A 245 19.54 9.82 -6.79
CA LYS A 245 20.91 9.32 -6.91
C LYS A 245 20.95 7.81 -6.70
N MET A 246 20.39 7.33 -5.59
CA MET A 246 20.30 5.90 -5.27
C MET A 246 19.62 5.12 -6.40
N TYR A 247 18.46 5.59 -6.86
CA TYR A 247 17.72 4.92 -7.95
C TYR A 247 18.54 4.85 -9.25
N THR A 248 19.24 5.93 -9.62
CA THR A 248 20.10 5.94 -10.82
C THR A 248 21.33 5.04 -10.69
N ASP A 249 21.94 4.95 -9.50
CA ASP A 249 23.09 4.09 -9.27
C ASP A 249 22.69 2.61 -9.30
N VAL A 250 21.51 2.28 -8.77
CA VAL A 250 20.87 0.97 -8.93
C VAL A 250 20.68 0.62 -10.41
N ILE A 251 20.17 1.55 -11.22
CA ILE A 251 19.99 1.34 -12.66
C ILE A 251 21.33 0.99 -13.32
N LYS A 252 22.40 1.77 -13.06
CA LYS A 252 23.73 1.52 -13.63
C LYS A 252 24.27 0.14 -13.24
N ASN A 253 24.08 -0.27 -11.98
CA ASN A 253 24.53 -1.58 -11.49
C ASN A 253 23.73 -2.74 -12.11
N SER A 254 22.41 -2.55 -12.31
CA SER A 254 21.53 -3.57 -12.92
C SER A 254 21.70 -3.74 -14.44
N MET A 255 22.40 -2.82 -15.11
CA MET A 255 22.70 -2.81 -16.55
C MET A 255 24.03 -3.52 -16.92
N MET A 256 24.70 -4.18 -15.96
CA MET A 256 25.89 -5.00 -16.26
C MET A 256 25.52 -6.18 -17.21
N PRO A 257 26.41 -6.57 -18.16
CA PRO A 257 26.01 -7.11 -19.47
C PRO A 257 25.45 -8.54 -19.53
N THR A 258 25.29 -9.23 -18.41
CA THR A 258 24.77 -10.61 -18.37
C THR A 258 23.25 -10.72 -18.17
N LEU A 259 22.56 -9.60 -17.94
CA LEU A 259 21.15 -9.57 -17.57
C LEU A 259 20.25 -9.08 -18.72
N TYR A 260 19.77 -10.03 -19.52
CA TYR A 260 18.79 -9.79 -20.58
C TYR A 260 17.39 -9.59 -19.96
N TRP A 261 17.10 -8.38 -19.46
CA TRP A 261 15.82 -8.03 -18.85
C TRP A 261 14.67 -8.05 -19.87
N ARG A 262 13.55 -8.73 -19.55
CA ARG A 262 12.31 -8.67 -20.34
C ARG A 262 11.81 -7.22 -20.44
N ARG A 263 11.41 -6.84 -21.66
CA ARG A 263 10.82 -5.57 -22.11
C ARG A 263 9.71 -4.96 -21.23
N ASP A 264 9.15 -5.68 -20.26
CA ASP A 264 8.02 -5.20 -19.45
C ASP A 264 8.45 -4.25 -18.32
N CYS A 265 9.66 -4.40 -17.78
CA CYS A 265 10.22 -3.38 -16.85
C CYS A 265 10.52 -2.07 -17.57
N TYR A 266 10.87 -2.11 -18.86
CA TYR A 266 11.09 -0.90 -19.66
C TYR A 266 9.86 0.01 -19.73
N LYS A 267 8.63 -0.51 -19.59
CA LYS A 267 7.41 0.32 -19.58
C LYS A 267 7.22 1.07 -18.25
N CYS A 268 7.48 0.43 -17.11
CA CYS A 268 7.53 1.13 -15.81
C CYS A 268 8.68 2.16 -15.80
N TRP A 269 9.80 1.82 -16.45
CA TRP A 269 10.97 2.69 -16.54
C TRP A 269 10.80 3.86 -17.51
N HIS A 270 10.04 3.74 -18.60
CA HIS A 270 9.78 4.84 -19.54
C HIS A 270 8.88 5.92 -18.95
N VAL A 271 7.97 5.57 -18.04
CA VAL A 271 7.18 6.56 -17.28
C VAL A 271 8.13 7.38 -16.39
N GLY A 272 9.05 6.71 -15.68
CA GLY A 272 10.07 7.39 -14.88
C GLY A 272 11.06 8.23 -15.69
N ILE A 273 11.52 7.75 -16.86
CA ILE A 273 12.50 8.45 -17.72
C ILE A 273 11.87 9.62 -18.49
N ARG A 274 10.62 9.51 -18.99
CA ARG A 274 9.92 10.67 -19.58
C ARG A 274 9.70 11.76 -18.54
N TRP A 275 9.42 11.40 -17.28
CA TRP A 275 9.28 12.34 -16.17
C TRP A 275 10.61 12.96 -15.72
N LEU A 276 11.69 12.16 -15.61
CA LEU A 276 13.03 12.66 -15.29
C LEU A 276 13.49 13.77 -16.25
N ASN A 277 13.20 13.65 -17.54
CA ASN A 277 13.53 14.70 -18.52
C ASN A 277 12.74 16.01 -18.34
N HIS A 278 11.57 15.98 -17.71
CA HIS A 278 10.78 17.17 -17.37
C HIS A 278 11.19 17.77 -16.01
N VAL A 279 11.47 16.94 -15.00
CA VAL A 279 11.86 17.38 -13.65
C VAL A 279 13.30 17.93 -13.60
N VAL A 280 14.23 17.35 -14.36
CA VAL A 280 15.63 17.84 -14.43
C VAL A 280 15.71 19.23 -15.06
N LYS A 281 14.80 19.59 -15.97
CA LYS A 281 14.74 20.95 -16.55
C LYS A 281 14.29 22.02 -15.55
N TRP A 282 13.49 21.66 -14.54
CA TRP A 282 12.96 22.61 -13.57
C TRP A 282 14.02 23.05 -12.54
N ARG A 283 14.82 22.12 -12.01
CA ARG A 283 15.86 22.42 -11.00
C ARG A 283 17.14 23.07 -11.55
N MET A 284 17.34 23.15 -12.86
CA MET A 284 18.46 23.91 -13.45
C MET A 284 18.11 25.39 -13.72
N SER A 285 16.87 25.80 -13.42
CA SER A 285 16.34 27.13 -13.72
C SER A 285 15.92 27.92 -12.46
N SER A 286 16.21 27.39 -11.27
CA SER A 286 15.99 28.01 -9.95
C SER A 286 17.29 27.96 -9.15
#